data_AF-A0A929W575-F1
#
_entry.id   AF-A0A929W575-F1
#
_cell.length_a   1.000
_cell.length_b   1.000
_cell.length_c   1.000
_cell.angle_alpha   90.00
_cell.angle_beta   90.00
_cell.angle_gamma   90.00
#
_symmetry.space_group_name_H-M   'P 1'
#
loop_
_entity.id
_entity.type
_entity.pdbx_description
1 polymer ?
#
loop_
_entity_poly.entity_id
_entity_poly.type
_entity_poly.pdbx_seq_one_letter_code
_entity_poly.pdbx_strand_id
1 'polypeptide(L)'
;MQIKKTILTLGLGMLIAHGLTTSLSAQQKVPAINFADMDKKVRPQNDFYHYVNGGWIKRNPLKPAYSRFGTFDVLRDSATAQIHHIVEELVAQPQTKGTNDYRVAVLYQQAMDAATRNALGAQPLRSAIKRIEALNSKEALLSYVAQQDQVYGGGTLFGSFVGADEKNSSMNILLLTQTSL
;
A
#
# COMPACT_ATOMS: atom_id res chain seq x y z
N MET A 1 2.07 -73.54 9.64
CA MET A 1 3.39 -73.44 10.32
C MET A 1 4.22 -72.40 9.56
N GLN A 2 4.93 -71.53 10.28
CA GLN A 2 5.15 -70.10 9.97
C GLN A 2 5.77 -69.74 8.59
N ILE A 3 5.16 -68.75 7.94
CA ILE A 3 5.70 -68.02 6.78
C ILE A 3 6.49 -66.82 7.31
N LYS A 4 7.81 -66.79 7.14
CA LYS A 4 8.62 -65.58 7.31
C LYS A 4 8.87 -64.94 5.95
N LYS A 5 8.33 -63.74 5.74
CA LYS A 5 8.62 -62.88 4.59
C LYS A 5 9.82 -61.99 4.94
N THR A 6 10.96 -62.23 4.31
CA THR A 6 12.10 -61.30 4.33
C THR A 6 12.13 -60.59 2.98
N ILE A 7 11.68 -59.34 2.93
CA ILE A 7 11.77 -58.49 1.74
C ILE A 7 13.07 -57.70 1.83
N LEU A 8 13.87 -57.83 0.77
CA LEU A 8 15.14 -57.16 0.53
C LEU A 8 14.90 -55.88 -0.31
N THR A 9 15.78 -54.89 -0.13
CA THR A 9 16.07 -53.72 -1.01
C THR A 9 14.99 -52.61 -1.08
N LEU A 10 15.29 -51.30 -1.01
CA LEU A 10 16.19 -50.53 -1.87
C LEU A 10 16.43 -49.09 -1.32
N GLY A 11 17.63 -48.56 -1.55
CA GLY A 11 17.83 -47.18 -2.04
C GLY A 11 17.75 -46.00 -1.07
N LEU A 12 18.86 -45.69 -0.39
CA LEU A 12 19.12 -44.40 0.26
C LEU A 12 19.36 -43.31 -0.81
N GLY A 13 18.33 -42.56 -1.16
CA GLY A 13 18.43 -41.33 -1.96
C GLY A 13 18.62 -40.11 -1.05
N MET A 14 19.84 -39.59 -0.99
CA MET A 14 20.23 -38.42 -0.22
C MET A 14 19.65 -37.14 -0.88
N LEU A 15 18.55 -36.61 -0.36
CA LEU A 15 18.08 -35.26 -0.73
C LEU A 15 18.88 -34.25 0.10
N ILE A 16 19.83 -33.57 -0.53
CA ILE A 16 20.49 -32.38 0.02
C ILE A 16 19.49 -31.22 -0.07
N ALA A 17 18.68 -31.07 0.97
CA ALA A 17 17.87 -29.88 1.18
C ALA A 17 18.82 -28.70 1.44
N HIS A 18 19.00 -27.83 0.45
CA HIS A 18 19.59 -26.52 0.66
C HIS A 18 18.65 -25.76 1.59
N GLY A 19 19.06 -25.65 2.85
CA GLY A 19 18.34 -24.95 3.89
C GLY A 19 18.18 -23.48 3.54
N LEU A 20 17.04 -23.13 2.95
CA LEU A 20 16.46 -21.81 3.11
C LEU A 20 16.07 -21.72 4.60
N THR A 21 17.03 -21.30 5.42
CA THR A 21 16.74 -20.88 6.79
C THR A 21 15.94 -19.59 6.67
N THR A 22 14.63 -19.74 6.47
CA THR A 22 13.69 -18.71 6.83
C THR A 22 13.84 -18.54 8.33
N SER A 23 14.63 -17.53 8.72
CA SER A 23 14.57 -17.00 10.06
C SER A 23 13.13 -16.53 10.25
N LEU A 24 12.29 -17.38 10.86
CA LEU A 24 11.06 -16.91 11.46
C LEU A 24 11.50 -15.86 12.48
N SER A 25 11.43 -14.59 12.09
CA SER A 25 11.42 -13.48 13.03
C SER A 25 10.42 -13.86 14.11
N ALA A 26 10.90 -14.06 15.34
CA ALA A 26 10.04 -14.41 16.45
C ALA A 26 9.00 -13.30 16.56
N GLN A 27 7.76 -13.59 16.16
CA GLN A 27 6.67 -12.62 16.19
C GLN A 27 6.54 -12.15 17.64
N GLN A 28 6.88 -10.88 17.89
CA GLN A 28 6.83 -10.30 19.22
C GLN A 28 5.39 -10.48 19.75
N LYS A 29 5.25 -11.18 20.88
CA LYS A 29 3.94 -11.45 21.47
C LYS A 29 3.35 -10.15 22.00
N VAL A 30 2.51 -9.50 21.19
CA VAL A 30 1.78 -8.31 21.62
C VAL A 30 0.68 -8.75 22.60
N PRO A 31 0.65 -8.22 23.83
CA PRO A 31 -0.40 -8.56 24.78
C PRO A 31 -1.76 -8.10 24.24
N ALA A 32 -2.80 -8.90 24.47
CA ALA A 32 -4.16 -8.55 24.05
C ALA A 32 -4.67 -7.24 24.69
N ILE A 33 -4.28 -7.00 25.94
CA ILE A 33 -4.49 -5.72 26.65
C ILE A 33 -3.16 -5.29 27.24
N ASN A 34 -2.69 -4.11 26.86
CA ASN A 34 -1.53 -3.49 27.46
C ASN A 34 -1.95 -2.59 28.62
N PHE A 35 -1.89 -3.10 29.85
CA PHE A 35 -2.26 -2.33 31.04
C PHE A 35 -1.42 -1.06 31.27
N ALA A 36 -0.26 -0.94 30.62
CA ALA A 36 0.55 0.29 30.68
C ALA A 36 -0.07 1.43 29.87
N ASP A 37 -0.98 1.16 28.93
CA ASP A 37 -1.67 2.17 28.12
C ASP A 37 -2.80 2.86 28.89
N MET A 38 -3.21 2.28 30.02
CA MET A 38 -4.31 2.77 30.84
C MET A 38 -3.91 3.91 31.79
N ASP A 39 -4.82 4.85 32.03
CA ASP A 39 -4.73 5.84 33.11
C ASP A 39 -5.70 5.51 34.25
N LYS A 40 -5.21 4.77 35.25
CA LYS A 40 -6.00 4.33 36.41
C LYS A 40 -6.40 5.46 37.36
N LYS A 41 -5.94 6.70 37.14
CA LYS A 41 -6.43 7.88 37.89
C LYS A 41 -7.77 8.36 37.37
N VAL A 42 -8.14 8.01 36.13
CA VAL A 42 -9.44 8.30 35.54
C VAL A 42 -10.41 7.19 35.95
N ARG A 43 -11.60 7.55 36.43
CA ARG A 43 -12.64 6.54 36.70
C ARG A 43 -13.22 6.05 35.36
N PRO A 44 -13.30 4.74 35.08
CA PRO A 44 -13.82 4.23 33.81
C PRO A 44 -15.27 4.63 33.54
N GLN A 45 -16.07 4.89 34.59
CA GLN A 45 -17.46 5.33 34.45
C GLN A 45 -17.59 6.79 34.01
N ASN A 46 -16.54 7.59 34.20
CA ASN A 46 -16.55 9.02 33.85
C ASN A 46 -16.01 9.24 32.43
N ASP A 47 -14.91 8.56 32.10
CA ASP A 47 -14.30 8.63 30.77
C ASP A 47 -13.53 7.34 30.49
N PHE A 48 -14.21 6.41 29.82
CA PHE A 48 -13.62 5.11 29.49
C PHE A 48 -12.46 5.23 28.49
N TYR A 49 -12.50 6.23 27.59
CA TYR A 49 -11.47 6.41 26.58
C TYR A 49 -10.14 6.81 27.22
N HIS A 50 -10.13 7.79 28.12
CA HIS A 50 -8.91 8.18 28.83
C HIS A 50 -8.50 7.15 29.89
N TYR A 51 -9.44 6.44 30.52
CA TYR A 51 -9.09 5.33 31.40
C TYR A 51 -8.31 4.23 30.66
N VAL A 52 -8.72 3.85 29.45
CA VAL A 52 -8.05 2.79 28.68
C VAL A 52 -6.80 3.28 27.95
N ASN A 53 -6.81 4.50 27.42
CA ASN A 53 -5.77 4.98 26.49
C ASN A 53 -4.88 6.11 27.05
N GLY A 54 -5.19 6.67 28.22
CA GLY A 54 -4.56 7.89 28.72
C GLY A 54 -3.04 7.75 28.94
N GLY A 55 -2.57 6.56 29.30
CA GLY A 55 -1.14 6.25 29.38
C GLY A 55 -0.47 6.20 28.00
N TRP A 56 -1.15 5.64 26.99
CA TRP A 56 -0.66 5.61 25.61
C TRP A 56 -0.58 7.01 25.01
N ILE A 57 -1.63 7.82 25.16
CA ILE A 57 -1.70 9.20 24.66
C ILE A 57 -0.54 10.03 25.20
N LYS A 58 -0.26 9.91 26.51
CA LYS A 58 0.87 10.61 27.16
C LYS A 58 2.23 10.21 26.60
N ARG A 59 2.42 8.94 26.22
CA ARG A 59 3.69 8.42 25.66
C ARG A 59 3.84 8.61 24.16
N ASN A 60 2.77 8.92 23.45
CA ASN A 60 2.75 9.01 22.00
C ASN A 60 2.26 10.40 21.56
N PRO A 61 3.02 11.47 21.85
CA PRO A 61 2.67 12.80 21.35
C PRO A 61 2.68 12.81 19.82
N LEU A 62 1.79 13.60 19.24
CA LEU A 62 1.70 13.76 17.79
C LEU A 62 3.01 14.35 17.26
N LYS A 63 3.69 13.61 16.39
CA LYS A 63 4.93 14.06 15.73
C LYS A 63 4.59 15.00 14.57
N PRO A 64 5.47 15.95 14.18
CA PRO A 64 5.19 16.93 13.13
C PRO A 64 4.81 16.32 11.77
N ALA A 65 5.28 15.11 11.47
CA ALA A 65 4.98 14.40 10.22
C ALA A 65 3.54 13.83 10.16
N TYR A 66 2.77 13.88 11.25
CA TYR A 66 1.46 13.25 11.36
C TYR A 66 0.38 14.28 11.70
N SER A 67 -0.78 14.19 11.06
CA SER A 67 -1.98 14.96 11.42
C SER A 67 -2.84 14.27 12.48
N ARG A 68 -2.68 12.95 12.64
CA ARG A 68 -3.24 12.11 13.70
C ARG A 68 -2.29 10.97 13.99
N PHE A 69 -2.33 10.41 15.20
CA PHE A 69 -1.53 9.25 15.53
C PHE A 69 -2.26 8.33 16.51
N GLY A 70 -2.39 7.07 16.12
CA GLY A 70 -3.03 6.01 16.90
C GLY A 70 -2.43 4.65 16.57
N THR A 71 -3.03 3.60 17.12
CA THR A 71 -2.60 2.21 16.90
C THR A 71 -2.65 1.79 15.42
N PHE A 72 -3.61 2.30 14.64
CA PHE A 72 -3.65 2.06 13.19
C PHE A 72 -2.49 2.72 12.44
N ASP A 73 -2.01 3.88 12.90
CA ASP A 73 -0.83 4.52 12.32
C ASP A 73 0.43 3.73 12.66
N VAL A 74 0.55 3.22 13.89
CA VAL A 74 1.65 2.31 14.28
C VAL A 74 1.66 1.04 13.40
N LEU A 75 0.49 0.43 13.18
CA LEU A 75 0.38 -0.73 12.31
C LEU A 75 0.76 -0.39 10.86
N ARG A 76 0.28 0.75 10.35
CA ARG A 76 0.62 1.23 9.01
C ARG A 76 2.12 1.45 8.88
N ASP A 77 2.75 2.13 9.84
CA ASP A 77 4.19 2.41 9.80
C ASP A 77 5.01 1.10 9.80
N SER A 78 4.61 0.13 10.61
CA SER A 78 5.23 -1.21 10.61
C SER A 78 5.05 -1.92 9.27
N ALA A 79 3.85 -1.90 8.69
CA ALA A 79 3.59 -2.53 7.40
C ALA A 79 4.35 -1.82 6.27
N THR A 80 4.37 -0.49 6.27
CA THR A 80 5.14 0.31 5.31
C THR A 80 6.64 0.02 5.41
N ALA A 81 7.20 -0.12 6.61
CA ALA A 81 8.61 -0.49 6.78
C ALA A 81 8.91 -1.90 6.23
N GLN A 82 8.02 -2.86 6.43
CA GLN A 82 8.16 -4.21 5.87
C GLN A 82 8.06 -4.21 4.34
N ILE A 83 7.08 -3.50 3.77
CA ILE A 83 6.94 -3.34 2.30
C ILE A 83 8.19 -2.67 1.73
N HIS A 84 8.68 -1.61 2.38
CA HIS A 84 9.90 -0.92 1.97
C HIS A 84 11.08 -1.89 1.91
N HIS A 85 11.29 -2.69 2.96
CA HIS A 85 12.34 -3.70 2.98
C HIS A 85 12.20 -4.72 1.85
N ILE A 86 10.99 -5.26 1.62
CA ILE A 86 10.72 -6.20 0.51
C ILE A 86 11.08 -5.57 -0.85
N VAL A 87 10.74 -4.30 -1.06
CA VAL A 87 11.03 -3.60 -2.31
C VAL A 87 12.53 -3.30 -2.45
N GLU A 88 13.24 -2.98 -1.35
CA GLU A 88 14.70 -2.84 -1.37
C GLU A 88 15.39 -4.15 -1.76
N GLU A 89 14.96 -5.28 -1.19
CA GLU A 89 15.47 -6.61 -1.56
C GLU A 89 15.20 -6.93 -3.03
N LEU A 90 13.99 -6.61 -3.52
CA LEU A 90 13.63 -6.78 -4.93
C LEU A 90 14.54 -5.96 -5.84
N VAL A 91 14.72 -4.67 -5.54
CA VAL A 91 15.52 -3.74 -6.34
C VAL A 91 17.01 -4.14 -6.35
N ALA A 92 17.50 -4.84 -5.32
CA ALA A 92 18.86 -5.35 -5.27
C ALA A 92 19.11 -6.55 -6.21
N GLN A 93 18.07 -7.16 -6.78
CA GLN A 93 18.17 -8.30 -7.70
C GLN A 93 17.93 -7.89 -9.17
N PRO A 94 18.52 -8.59 -10.15
CA PRO A 94 18.23 -8.36 -11.56
C PRO A 94 16.75 -8.60 -11.87
N GLN A 95 16.14 -7.64 -12.58
CA GLN A 95 14.73 -7.73 -12.99
C GLN A 95 14.59 -7.90 -14.50
N THR A 96 13.66 -8.76 -14.91
CA THR A 96 13.34 -8.96 -16.34
C THR A 96 12.39 -7.86 -16.81
N LYS A 97 12.81 -7.08 -17.81
CA LYS A 97 12.00 -5.99 -18.36
C LYS A 97 10.62 -6.47 -18.79
N GLY A 98 9.58 -5.78 -18.32
CA GLY A 98 8.18 -6.07 -18.63
C GLY A 98 7.43 -6.90 -17.57
N THR A 99 8.13 -7.51 -16.60
CA THR A 99 7.50 -8.18 -15.46
C THR A 99 6.95 -7.17 -14.45
N ASN A 100 6.11 -7.64 -13.53
CA ASN A 100 5.62 -6.82 -12.42
C ASN A 100 6.77 -6.38 -11.50
N ASP A 101 7.72 -7.27 -11.24
CA ASP A 101 8.90 -6.98 -10.43
C ASP A 101 9.72 -5.83 -11.01
N TYR A 102 9.96 -5.85 -12.33
CA TYR A 102 10.60 -4.74 -13.03
C TYR A 102 9.80 -3.44 -12.91
N ARG A 103 8.47 -3.48 -13.06
CA ARG A 103 7.62 -2.28 -12.97
C ARG A 103 7.67 -1.68 -11.56
N VAL A 104 7.61 -2.52 -10.52
CA VAL A 104 7.72 -2.08 -9.12
C VAL A 104 9.10 -1.49 -8.86
N ALA A 105 10.17 -2.17 -9.26
CA ALA A 105 11.54 -1.71 -9.06
C ALA A 105 11.80 -0.36 -9.74
N VAL A 106 11.39 -0.21 -11.01
CA VAL A 106 11.56 1.06 -11.74
C VAL A 106 10.75 2.18 -11.10
N LEU A 107 9.48 1.94 -10.75
CA LEU A 107 8.65 2.96 -10.11
C LEU A 107 9.25 3.41 -8.77
N TYR A 108 9.74 2.46 -7.98
CA TYR A 108 10.38 2.74 -6.70
C TYR A 108 11.66 3.57 -6.88
N GLN A 109 12.55 3.17 -7.78
CA GLN A 109 13.79 3.91 -8.06
C GLN A 109 13.51 5.34 -8.55
N GLN A 110 12.52 5.51 -9.45
CA GLN A 110 12.11 6.83 -9.93
C GLN A 110 11.53 7.71 -8.82
N ALA A 111 10.77 7.12 -7.88
CA ALA A 111 10.21 7.85 -6.74
C ALA A 111 11.31 8.30 -5.76
N MET A 112 12.31 7.45 -5.51
CA MET A 112 13.42 7.71 -4.59
C MET A 112 14.50 8.64 -5.15
N ASP A 113 14.59 8.81 -6.47
CA ASP A 113 15.56 9.71 -7.10
C ASP A 113 15.15 11.20 -7.00
N ALA A 114 15.32 11.75 -5.80
CA ALA A 114 15.07 13.16 -5.52
C ALA A 114 16.04 14.09 -6.28
N ALA A 115 17.26 13.66 -6.60
CA ALA A 115 18.25 14.48 -7.30
C ALA A 115 17.78 14.79 -8.73
N THR A 116 17.38 13.77 -9.47
CA THR A 116 16.83 13.95 -10.82
C THR A 116 15.52 14.73 -10.79
N ARG A 117 14.62 14.43 -9.86
CA ARG A 117 13.35 15.18 -9.71
C ARG A 117 13.59 16.68 -9.46
N ASN A 118 14.53 17.01 -8.59
CA ASN A 118 14.88 18.40 -8.29
C ASN A 118 15.55 19.10 -9.48
N ALA A 119 16.44 18.41 -10.20
CA ALA A 119 17.09 18.95 -11.39
C ALA A 119 16.11 19.22 -12.54
N LEU A 120 15.11 18.34 -12.73
CA LEU A 120 14.07 18.50 -13.75
C LEU A 120 13.08 19.63 -13.41
N GLY A 121 12.85 19.89 -12.12
CA GLY A 121 11.87 20.88 -11.66
C GLY A 121 10.51 20.68 -12.34
N ALA A 122 9.91 21.79 -12.81
CA ALA A 122 8.61 21.75 -13.49
C ALA A 122 8.67 21.42 -15.00
N GLN A 123 9.86 21.10 -15.56
CA GLN A 123 10.01 20.87 -17.01
C GLN A 123 9.07 19.79 -17.56
N PRO A 124 8.87 18.62 -16.90
CA PRO A 124 7.97 17.58 -17.40
C PRO A 124 6.51 18.01 -17.54
N LEU A 125 6.08 19.06 -16.82
CA LEU A 125 4.69 19.56 -16.83
C LEU A 125 4.45 20.61 -17.92
N ARG A 126 5.49 21.21 -18.50
CA ARG A 126 5.35 22.38 -19.40
C ARG A 126 4.51 22.08 -20.64
N SER A 127 4.61 20.89 -21.21
CA SER A 127 3.82 20.53 -22.40
C SER A 127 2.34 20.42 -22.07
N ALA A 128 2.00 19.85 -20.92
CA ALA A 128 0.62 19.76 -20.45
C ALA A 128 0.04 21.15 -20.16
N ILE A 129 0.79 22.03 -19.49
CA ILE A 129 0.39 23.41 -19.21
C ILE A 129 0.13 24.18 -20.51
N LYS A 130 1.05 24.13 -21.48
CA LYS A 130 0.88 24.80 -22.78
C LYS A 130 -0.37 24.34 -23.53
N ARG A 131 -0.72 23.05 -23.45
CA ARG A 131 -1.96 22.54 -24.06
C ARG A 131 -3.20 23.15 -23.43
N ILE A 132 -3.20 23.33 -22.11
CA ILE A 132 -4.30 23.97 -21.38
C ILE A 132 -4.39 25.46 -21.72
N GLU A 133 -3.25 26.16 -21.76
CA GLU A 133 -3.20 27.60 -22.09
C GLU A 133 -3.67 27.90 -23.53
N ALA A 134 -3.53 26.93 -24.44
CA ALA A 134 -3.98 27.08 -25.83
C ALA A 134 -5.50 26.90 -26.01
N LEU A 135 -6.24 26.49 -24.98
CA LEU A 135 -7.69 26.30 -25.06
C LEU A 135 -8.38 27.66 -25.14
N ASN A 136 -9.07 27.92 -26.25
CA ASN A 136 -9.64 29.24 -26.55
C ASN A 136 -11.16 29.22 -26.81
N SER A 137 -11.82 28.08 -26.59
CA SER A 137 -13.26 27.95 -26.74
C SER A 137 -13.83 26.91 -25.76
N LYS A 138 -15.15 26.94 -25.57
CA LYS A 138 -15.86 25.96 -24.74
C LYS A 138 -15.75 24.56 -25.34
N GLU A 139 -15.83 24.44 -26.65
CA GLU A 139 -15.72 23.18 -27.39
C GLU A 139 -14.31 22.59 -27.24
N ALA A 140 -13.27 23.42 -27.39
CA ALA A 140 -11.89 23.00 -27.17
C ALA A 140 -11.68 22.51 -25.73
N LEU A 141 -12.24 23.22 -24.74
CA LEU A 141 -12.20 22.81 -23.34
C LEU A 141 -12.92 21.47 -23.12
N LEU A 142 -14.13 21.29 -23.66
CA LEU A 142 -14.88 20.04 -23.52
C LEU A 142 -14.17 18.86 -24.17
N SER A 143 -13.59 19.04 -25.37
CA SER A 143 -12.78 18.01 -26.02
C SER A 143 -11.54 17.65 -25.21
N TYR A 144 -10.86 18.66 -24.65
CA TYR A 144 -9.70 18.43 -23.80
C TYR A 144 -10.08 17.64 -22.54
N VAL A 145 -11.14 18.05 -21.83
CA VAL A 145 -11.61 17.38 -20.63
C VAL A 145 -12.02 15.94 -20.92
N ALA A 146 -12.77 15.70 -22.00
CA ALA A 146 -13.17 14.35 -22.38
C ALA A 146 -11.94 13.45 -22.69
N GLN A 147 -10.93 13.99 -23.37
CA GLN A 147 -9.69 13.27 -23.64
C GLN A 147 -8.92 12.98 -22.35
N GLN A 148 -8.82 13.94 -21.42
CA GLN A 148 -8.15 13.73 -20.14
C GLN A 148 -8.84 12.62 -19.33
N ASP A 149 -10.17 12.65 -19.25
CA ASP A 149 -10.94 11.64 -18.53
C ASP A 149 -10.77 10.25 -19.16
N GLN A 150 -10.77 10.16 -20.49
CA GLN A 150 -10.53 8.90 -21.20
C GLN A 150 -9.14 8.31 -20.94
N VAL A 151 -8.09 9.14 -20.87
CA VAL A 151 -6.70 8.67 -20.79
C VAL A 151 -6.27 8.39 -19.36
N TYR A 152 -6.60 9.29 -18.42
CA TYR A 152 -6.08 9.26 -17.07
C TYR A 152 -7.12 8.86 -16.03
N GLY A 153 -8.41 9.04 -16.32
CA GLY A 153 -9.46 9.01 -15.31
C GLY A 153 -9.31 10.15 -14.31
N GLY A 154 -10.42 10.71 -13.84
CA GLY A 154 -10.35 11.69 -12.76
C GLY A 154 -11.44 12.75 -12.78
N GLY A 155 -12.24 12.80 -13.85
CA GLY A 155 -13.48 13.55 -13.89
C GLY A 155 -13.33 15.04 -13.57
N THR A 156 -13.05 15.88 -14.58
CA THR A 156 -12.92 17.34 -14.37
C THR A 156 -14.27 18.02 -14.08
N LEU A 157 -15.35 17.60 -14.76
CA LEU A 157 -16.68 18.19 -14.60
C LEU A 157 -17.63 17.28 -13.82
N PHE A 158 -17.46 15.97 -13.97
CA PHE A 158 -18.16 14.92 -13.26
C PHE A 158 -17.19 13.75 -13.09
N GLY A 159 -17.26 13.03 -11.97
CA GLY A 159 -16.57 11.76 -11.81
C GLY A 159 -17.21 10.71 -12.71
N SER A 160 -16.41 9.87 -13.33
CA SER A 160 -16.87 8.74 -14.14
C SER A 160 -16.16 7.47 -13.67
N PHE A 161 -16.92 6.38 -13.47
CA PHE A 161 -16.33 5.06 -13.22
C PHE A 161 -17.29 3.95 -13.67
N VAL A 162 -16.74 2.76 -13.86
CA VAL A 162 -17.51 1.55 -14.15
C VAL A 162 -17.62 0.73 -12.86
N GLY A 163 -18.84 0.45 -12.43
CA GLY A 163 -19.13 -0.32 -11.23
C GLY A 163 -20.33 -1.23 -11.44
N ALA A 164 -20.58 -2.10 -10.46
CA ALA A 164 -21.73 -2.98 -10.49
C ALA A 164 -23.04 -2.16 -10.48
N ASP A 165 -24.03 -2.59 -11.26
CA ASP A 165 -25.37 -2.00 -11.22
C ASP A 165 -26.03 -2.34 -9.88
N GLU A 166 -26.47 -1.32 -9.15
CA GLU A 166 -27.19 -1.47 -7.88
C GLU A 166 -28.47 -2.30 -8.02
N LYS A 167 -29.09 -2.30 -9.20
CA LYS A 167 -30.30 -3.08 -9.51
C LYS A 167 -29.99 -4.45 -10.11
N ASN A 168 -28.75 -4.70 -10.56
CA ASN A 168 -28.31 -5.98 -11.08
C ASN A 168 -26.80 -6.16 -10.92
N SER A 169 -26.38 -6.71 -9.77
CA SER A 169 -24.96 -6.87 -9.43
C SER A 169 -24.17 -7.82 -10.32
N SER A 170 -24.83 -8.53 -11.26
CA SER A 170 -24.16 -9.33 -12.29
C SER A 170 -23.66 -8.53 -13.49
N MET A 171 -24.06 -7.26 -13.60
CA MET A 171 -23.71 -6.37 -14.69
C MET A 171 -22.97 -5.14 -14.18
N ASN A 172 -22.13 -4.57 -15.04
CA ASN A 172 -21.53 -3.27 -14.80
C ASN A 172 -22.25 -2.18 -15.61
N ILE A 173 -22.32 -0.98 -15.04
CA ILE A 173 -22.85 0.22 -15.69
C ILE A 173 -21.84 1.37 -15.58
N LEU A 174 -21.94 2.33 -16.48
CA LEU A 174 -21.25 3.61 -16.34
C LEU A 174 -21.98 4.44 -15.26
N LEU A 175 -21.24 4.87 -14.25
CA LEU A 175 -21.71 5.71 -13.16
C LEU A 175 -21.12 7.10 -13.33
N LEU A 176 -21.97 8.13 -13.17
CA LEU A 176 -21.57 9.53 -13.14
C LEU A 176 -21.82 10.10 -11.75
N THR A 177 -20.83 10.81 -11.20
CA THR A 177 -20.92 11.42 -9.87
C THR A 177 -20.53 12.89 -9.91
N GLN A 178 -20.92 13.63 -8.88
CA GLN A 178 -20.29 14.91 -8.61
C GLN A 178 -18.78 14.72 -8.36
N THR A 179 -17.99 15.72 -8.69
CA THR A 179 -16.56 15.76 -8.38
C THR A 179 -16.34 16.19 -6.92
N SER A 180 -15.09 16.06 -6.45
CA SER A 180 -14.64 16.83 -5.28
C SER A 180 -14.72 18.33 -5.57
N LEU A 181 -14.81 19.15 -4.51
CA LEU A 181 -14.48 20.57 -4.55
C LEU A 181 -12.99 20.78 -4.84
#